data_AF-A0A5D2VK24-F1
#
_entry.id   AF-A0A5D2VK24-F1
#
_cell.length_a   1.000
_cell.length_b   1.000
_cell.length_c   1.000
_cell.angle_alpha   90.00
_cell.angle_beta   90.00
_cell.angle_gamma   90.00
#
_symmetry.space_group_name_H-M   'P 1'
#
loop_
_entity.id
_entity.type
_entity.pdbx_description
1 polymer ?
#
loop_
_entity_poly.entity_id
_entity_poly.type
_entity_poly.pdbx_seq_one_letter_code
_entity_poly.pdbx_strand_id
1 'polypeptide(L)'
;DLYESFIFLSWAFSLIHMVSYLKFKKRKINLSAITTPSAIFTQGFATSSLLTKMHQSEILTHALQSQWLIMHKSHKDYCYCIISLGFIFLTIGILSGAVWANEVWGSYWNWDPKETWAFITWTVFTIYFHT
;
A
#
# COMPACT_ATOMS: atom_id res chain seq x y z
N ASP A 1 30.05 4.82 0.54
CA ASP A 1 29.73 4.40 -0.85
C ASP A 1 30.57 3.23 -1.36
N LEU A 2 30.48 2.08 -0.67
CA LEU A 2 31.18 0.85 -1.08
C LEU A 2 30.60 0.28 -2.39
N TYR A 3 29.27 0.38 -2.58
CA TYR A 3 28.57 -0.12 -3.76
C TYR A 3 28.96 0.58 -5.07
N GLU A 4 28.99 1.92 -5.08
CA GLU A 4 29.46 2.67 -6.25
C GLU A 4 30.88 2.27 -6.61
N SER A 5 31.74 2.13 -5.59
CA SER A 5 33.12 1.67 -5.75
C SER A 5 33.21 0.27 -6.40
N PHE A 6 32.31 -0.65 -6.04
CA PHE A 6 32.25 -1.99 -6.65
C PHE A 6 31.75 -1.98 -8.11
N ILE A 7 30.81 -1.10 -8.46
CA ILE A 7 30.38 -0.93 -9.86
C ILE A 7 31.54 -0.40 -10.71
N PHE A 8 32.23 0.64 -10.23
CA PHE A 8 33.40 1.21 -10.93
C PHE A 8 34.51 0.16 -11.09
N LEU A 9 34.72 -0.68 -10.08
CA LEU A 9 35.68 -1.77 -10.13
C LEU A 9 35.29 -2.85 -11.17
N SER A 10 34.01 -3.21 -11.25
CA SER A 10 33.50 -4.16 -12.27
C SER A 10 33.70 -3.64 -13.69
N TRP A 11 33.40 -2.35 -13.91
CA TRP A 11 33.64 -1.68 -15.18
C TRP A 11 35.13 -1.61 -15.55
N ALA A 12 36.00 -1.34 -14.57
CA ALA A 12 37.45 -1.34 -14.79
C ALA A 12 37.97 -2.72 -15.23
N PHE A 13 37.55 -3.81 -14.58
CA PHE A 13 37.93 -5.17 -14.98
C PHE A 13 37.39 -5.56 -16.36
N SER A 14 36.17 -5.14 -16.72
CA SER A 14 35.59 -5.36 -18.06
C SER A 14 36.37 -4.64 -19.15
N LEU A 15 36.79 -3.39 -18.91
CA LEU A 15 37.63 -2.62 -19.82
C LEU A 15 39.02 -3.26 -19.99
N ILE A 16 39.63 -3.71 -18.89
CA ILE A 16 40.92 -4.43 -18.93
C ILE A 16 40.80 -5.73 -19.73
N HIS A 17 39.69 -6.47 -19.57
CA HIS A 17 39.41 -7.66 -20.36
C HIS A 17 39.25 -7.34 -21.85
N MET A 18 38.52 -6.29 -22.21
CA MET A 18 38.32 -5.86 -23.61
C MET A 18 39.64 -5.41 -24.27
N VAL A 19 40.45 -4.62 -23.57
CA VAL A 19 41.75 -4.16 -24.06
C VAL A 19 42.74 -5.32 -24.19
N SER A 20 42.79 -6.23 -23.21
CA SER A 20 43.61 -7.44 -23.30
C SER A 20 43.18 -8.34 -24.46
N TYR A 21 41.87 -8.54 -24.66
CA TYR A 21 41.33 -9.33 -25.76
C TYR A 21 41.75 -8.78 -27.13
N LEU A 22 41.65 -7.46 -27.34
CA LEU A 22 42.04 -6.80 -28.59
C LEU A 22 43.55 -6.86 -28.83
N LYS A 23 44.36 -6.64 -27.79
CA LYS A 23 45.83 -6.58 -27.89
C LYS A 23 46.48 -7.97 -28.05
N PHE A 24 45.85 -9.03 -27.55
CA PHE A 24 46.40 -10.39 -27.57
C PHE A 24 45.78 -11.34 -28.62
N LYS A 25 44.74 -10.93 -29.36
CA LYS A 25 44.25 -11.64 -30.56
C LYS A 25 45.36 -11.92 -31.59
N LYS A 26 46.39 -11.06 -31.64
CA LYS A 26 47.58 -11.21 -32.50
C LYS A 26 48.68 -12.12 -31.95
N ARG A 27 48.70 -12.47 -30.65
CA ARG A 27 49.86 -13.10 -29.99
C ARG A 27 49.69 -14.54 -29.47
N LYS A 28 48.51 -15.18 -29.60
CA LYS A 28 48.22 -16.56 -29.14
C LYS A 28 48.75 -16.87 -27.71
N ILE A 29 48.67 -15.92 -26.78
CA ILE A 29 49.02 -16.13 -25.35
C ILE A 29 47.71 -16.24 -24.56
N ASN A 30 47.59 -17.27 -23.72
CA ASN A 30 46.35 -17.67 -23.04
C ASN A 30 46.04 -16.83 -21.78
N LEU A 31 46.14 -15.49 -21.90
CA LEU A 31 45.94 -14.54 -20.80
C LEU A 31 44.48 -14.47 -20.30
N SER A 32 43.55 -15.00 -21.10
CA SER A 32 42.14 -15.21 -20.73
C SER A 32 41.98 -16.11 -19.51
N ALA A 33 42.88 -17.08 -19.29
CA ALA A 33 42.80 -18.02 -18.17
C ALA A 33 42.85 -17.33 -16.79
N ILE A 34 43.46 -16.15 -16.70
CA ILE A 34 43.62 -15.38 -15.45
C ILE A 34 42.52 -14.32 -15.32
N THR A 35 42.15 -13.65 -16.42
CA THR A 35 41.19 -12.54 -16.37
C THR A 35 39.74 -13.01 -16.28
N THR A 36 39.41 -14.19 -16.83
CA THR A 36 38.03 -14.69 -16.87
C THR A 36 37.47 -15.04 -15.48
N PRO A 37 38.20 -15.74 -14.58
CA PRO A 37 37.70 -16.00 -13.22
C PRO A 37 37.47 -14.73 -12.40
N SER A 38 38.36 -13.74 -12.52
CA SER A 38 38.25 -12.46 -11.82
C SER A 38 37.01 -11.68 -12.27
N ALA A 39 36.72 -11.67 -13.57
CA ALA A 39 35.54 -11.00 -14.11
C ALA A 39 34.23 -11.65 -13.65
N ILE A 40 34.17 -13.00 -13.64
CA ILE A 40 33.00 -13.74 -13.16
C ILE A 40 32.78 -13.50 -11.66
N PHE A 41 33.86 -13.46 -10.87
CA PHE A 41 33.77 -13.20 -9.44
C PHE A 41 33.23 -11.80 -9.13
N THR A 42 33.76 -10.76 -9.78
CA THR A 42 33.27 -9.38 -9.61
C THR A 42 31.84 -9.22 -10.10
N GLN A 43 31.47 -9.86 -11.22
CA GLN A 43 30.10 -9.84 -11.74
C GLN A 43 29.12 -10.57 -10.82
N GLY A 44 29.51 -11.72 -10.24
CA GLY A 44 28.70 -12.48 -9.30
C GLY A 44 28.43 -11.69 -8.01
N PHE A 45 29.44 -11.00 -7.49
CA PHE A 45 29.31 -10.16 -6.30
C PHE A 45 28.46 -8.90 -6.53
N ALA A 46 28.59 -8.27 -7.70
CA ALA A 46 27.74 -7.15 -8.09
C ALA A 46 26.28 -7.57 -8.26
N THR A 47 26.03 -8.77 -8.82
CA THR A 47 24.67 -9.27 -9.06
C THR A 47 23.98 -9.71 -7.77
N SER A 48 24.70 -10.36 -6.85
CA SER A 48 24.13 -10.80 -5.56
C SER A 48 23.80 -9.63 -4.62
N SER A 49 24.63 -8.58 -4.63
CA SER A 49 24.39 -7.34 -3.86
C SER A 49 23.27 -6.48 -4.44
N LEU A 50 23.04 -6.54 -5.76
CA LEU A 50 21.90 -5.89 -6.42
C LEU A 50 20.59 -6.65 -6.12
N LEU A 51 20.61 -7.98 -6.23
CA LEU A 51 19.45 -8.85 -5.99
C LEU A 51 18.89 -8.66 -4.57
N THR A 52 19.76 -8.55 -3.57
CA THR A 52 19.36 -8.31 -2.18
C THR A 52 18.70 -6.94 -1.97
N LYS A 53 19.19 -5.88 -2.63
CA LYS A 53 18.54 -4.55 -2.60
C LYS A 53 17.19 -4.54 -3.31
N MET A 54 17.09 -5.20 -4.47
CA MET A 54 15.82 -5.32 -5.20
C MET A 54 14.77 -6.07 -4.39
N HIS A 55 15.16 -7.21 -3.80
CA HIS A 55 14.28 -7.99 -2.94
C HIS A 55 13.81 -7.18 -1.73
N GLN A 56 14.69 -6.39 -1.11
CA GLN A 56 14.31 -5.49 -0.02
C GLN A 56 13.33 -4.39 -0.47
N SER A 57 13.50 -3.83 -1.67
CA SER A 57 12.59 -2.81 -2.21
C SER A 57 11.20 -3.39 -2.53
N GLU A 58 11.14 -4.60 -3.07
CA GLU A 58 9.89 -5.32 -3.34
C GLU A 58 9.16 -5.65 -2.03
N ILE A 59 9.88 -6.20 -1.04
CA ILE A 59 9.35 -6.44 0.32
C ILE A 59 8.84 -5.14 0.94
N LEU A 60 9.55 -4.02 0.80
CA LEU A 60 9.13 -2.75 1.36
C LEU A 60 7.87 -2.21 0.67
N THR A 61 7.73 -2.37 -0.65
CA THR A 61 6.51 -1.98 -1.37
C THR A 61 5.31 -2.83 -0.97
N HIS A 62 5.48 -4.14 -0.83
CA HIS A 62 4.43 -5.03 -0.33
C HIS A 62 4.10 -4.75 1.14
N ALA A 63 5.09 -4.45 1.97
CA ALA A 63 4.89 -4.07 3.37
C ALA A 63 4.14 -2.74 3.48
N LEU A 64 4.52 -1.71 2.72
CA LEU A 64 3.82 -0.43 2.68
C LEU A 64 2.38 -0.58 2.18
N GLN A 65 2.16 -1.39 1.14
CA GLN A 65 0.81 -1.67 0.64
C GLN A 65 -0.03 -2.41 1.69
N SER A 66 0.58 -3.32 2.47
CA SER A 66 -0.11 -3.97 3.59
C SER A 66 -0.48 -2.99 4.72
N GLN A 67 0.43 -2.10 5.10
CA GLN A 67 0.20 -1.09 6.14
C GLN A 67 -0.86 -0.07 5.71
N TRP A 68 -0.82 0.37 4.45
CA TRP A 68 -1.83 1.25 3.86
C TRP A 68 -3.21 0.60 3.91
N LEU A 69 -3.33 -0.66 3.50
CA LEU A 69 -4.60 -1.40 3.55
C LEU A 69 -5.12 -1.57 4.97
N ILE A 70 -4.25 -1.87 5.94
CA ILE A 70 -4.62 -1.99 7.36
C ILE A 70 -5.16 -0.65 7.88
N MET A 71 -4.51 0.46 7.55
CA MET A 71 -4.94 1.80 7.97
C MET A 71 -6.30 2.19 7.35
N HIS A 72 -6.52 1.93 6.06
CA HIS A 72 -7.81 2.22 5.43
C HIS A 72 -8.93 1.34 5.94
N LYS A 73 -8.62 0.07 6.24
CA LYS A 73 -9.60 -0.85 6.82
C LYS A 73 -10.00 -0.43 8.23
N SER A 74 -9.02 -0.14 9.10
CA SER A 74 -9.32 0.27 10.48
C SER A 74 -10.16 1.55 10.52
N HIS A 75 -9.81 2.56 9.72
CA HIS A 75 -10.58 3.80 9.64
C HIS A 75 -12.04 3.53 9.23
N LYS A 76 -12.25 2.67 8.21
CA LYS A 76 -13.61 2.30 7.77
C LYS A 76 -14.40 1.57 8.85
N ASP A 77 -13.76 0.65 9.58
CA ASP A 77 -14.40 -0.11 10.65
C ASP A 77 -14.88 0.83 11.78
N TYR A 78 -14.08 1.82 12.16
CA TYR A 78 -14.50 2.82 13.16
C TYR A 78 -15.65 3.70 12.66
N CYS A 79 -15.59 4.19 11.43
CA CYS A 79 -16.68 4.97 10.84
C CYS A 79 -17.98 4.17 10.80
N TYR A 80 -17.92 2.90 10.41
CA TYR A 80 -19.08 2.01 10.36
C TYR A 80 -19.73 1.84 11.75
N CYS A 81 -18.92 1.63 12.80
CA CYS A 81 -19.42 1.56 14.17
C CYS A 81 -20.12 2.86 14.61
N ILE A 82 -19.55 4.03 14.32
CA ILE A 82 -20.15 5.33 14.69
C ILE A 82 -21.48 5.55 13.94
N ILE A 83 -21.52 5.24 12.65
CA ILE A 83 -22.73 5.38 11.83
C ILE A 83 -23.82 4.42 12.33
N SER A 84 -23.47 3.19 12.71
CA SER A 84 -24.41 2.21 13.26
C SER A 84 -25.00 2.65 14.59
N LEU A 85 -24.16 3.19 15.49
CA LEU A 85 -24.64 3.77 16.75
C LEU A 85 -25.57 4.96 16.51
N GLY A 86 -25.23 5.82 15.54
CA GLY A 86 -26.09 6.95 15.12
C GLY A 86 -27.46 6.49 14.63
N PHE A 87 -27.53 5.39 13.87
CA PHE A 87 -28.79 4.83 13.38
C PHE A 87 -29.68 4.28 14.51
N ILE A 88 -29.09 3.60 15.49
CA ILE A 88 -29.81 3.12 16.68
C ILE A 88 -30.36 4.29 17.48
N PHE A 89 -29.53 5.32 17.71
CA PHE A 89 -29.94 6.51 18.44
C PHE A 89 -31.04 7.30 17.72
N LEU A 90 -30.94 7.42 16.39
CA LEU A 90 -31.98 8.03 15.55
C LEU A 90 -33.30 7.28 15.66
N THR A 91 -33.26 5.94 15.62
CA THR A 91 -34.46 5.09 15.74
C THR A 91 -35.15 5.29 17.09
N ILE A 92 -34.38 5.27 18.18
CA ILE A 92 -34.91 5.54 19.53
C ILE A 92 -35.43 6.98 19.63
N GLY A 93 -34.74 7.94 19.02
CA GLY A 93 -35.15 9.34 18.98
C GLY A 93 -36.49 9.56 18.28
N ILE A 94 -36.72 8.89 17.15
CA ILE A 94 -38.00 8.95 16.42
C ILE A 94 -39.11 8.32 17.26
N LEU A 95 -38.88 7.15 17.87
CA LEU A 95 -39.87 6.47 18.72
C LEU A 95 -40.23 7.31 19.95
N SER A 96 -39.21 7.81 20.67
CA SER A 96 -39.41 8.68 21.83
C SER A 96 -40.07 10.01 21.45
N GLY A 97 -39.72 10.56 20.28
CA GLY A 97 -40.33 11.77 19.73
C GLY A 97 -41.81 11.58 19.42
N ALA A 98 -42.18 10.44 18.84
CA ALA A 98 -43.58 10.10 18.55
C ALA A 98 -44.42 9.95 19.82
N VAL A 99 -43.87 9.32 20.87
CA VAL A 99 -44.55 9.22 22.18
C VAL A 99 -44.76 10.61 22.79
N TRP A 100 -43.75 11.47 22.75
CA TRP A 100 -43.87 12.84 23.27
C TRP A 100 -44.84 13.69 22.45
N ALA A 101 -44.85 13.55 21.12
CA ALA A 101 -45.80 14.25 20.24
C ALA A 101 -47.26 13.88 20.60
N ASN A 102 -47.51 12.62 20.94
CA ASN A 102 -48.83 12.19 21.38
C ASN A 102 -49.26 12.85 22.70
N GLU A 103 -48.34 13.04 23.65
CA GLU A 103 -48.64 13.72 24.92
C GLU A 103 -48.90 15.22 24.76
N VAL A 104 -48.17 15.90 23.87
CA VAL A 104 -48.28 17.37 23.74
C VAL A 104 -49.36 17.77 22.74
N TRP A 105 -49.48 17.04 21.63
CA TRP A 105 -50.34 17.41 20.49
C TRP A 105 -51.52 16.44 20.28
N GLY A 106 -51.59 15.33 21.02
CA GLY A 106 -52.66 14.33 20.89
C GLY A 106 -52.57 13.45 19.64
N SER A 107 -51.46 13.51 18.90
CA SER A 107 -51.19 12.66 17.73
C SER A 107 -49.73 12.22 17.73
N TYR A 108 -49.48 10.95 17.35
CA TYR A 108 -48.12 10.39 17.25
C TYR A 108 -47.28 10.95 16.11
N TRP A 109 -47.94 11.50 15.08
CA TRP A 109 -47.28 12.01 13.88
C TRP A 109 -48.12 13.11 13.24
N ASN A 110 -47.51 14.21 12.84
CA ASN A 110 -48.22 15.35 12.27
C ASN A 110 -47.60 15.87 10.95
N TRP A 111 -46.70 15.11 10.32
CA TRP A 111 -46.06 15.45 9.04
C TRP A 111 -45.40 16.83 9.01
N ASP A 112 -44.99 17.32 10.17
CA ASP A 112 -44.30 18.58 10.24
C ASP A 112 -42.84 18.40 9.77
N PRO A 113 -42.15 19.50 9.41
CA PRO A 113 -40.84 19.38 8.80
C PRO A 113 -39.84 18.55 9.63
N LYS A 114 -39.84 18.68 10.97
CA LYS A 114 -38.91 17.91 11.82
C LYS A 114 -39.13 16.40 11.75
N GLU A 115 -40.37 15.93 11.83
CA GLU A 115 -40.72 14.52 11.80
C GLU A 115 -40.45 13.93 10.41
N THR A 116 -40.83 14.67 9.36
CA THR A 116 -40.59 14.26 7.97
C THR A 116 -39.10 14.12 7.65
N TRP A 117 -38.27 15.10 8.05
CA TRP A 117 -36.82 15.03 7.85
C TRP A 117 -36.17 13.90 8.67
N ALA A 118 -36.66 13.62 9.88
CA ALA A 118 -36.19 12.49 10.68
C ALA A 118 -36.51 11.14 9.98
N PHE A 119 -37.69 11.00 9.38
CA PHE A 119 -38.05 9.79 8.64
C PHE A 119 -37.26 9.63 7.33
N ILE A 120 -37.03 10.71 6.59
CA ILE A 120 -36.21 10.70 5.37
C ILE A 120 -34.79 10.27 5.70
N THR A 121 -34.16 10.87 6.72
CA THR A 121 -32.79 10.51 7.14
C THR A 121 -32.71 9.06 7.59
N TRP A 122 -33.70 8.56 8.33
CA TRP A 122 -33.78 7.15 8.72
C TRP A 122 -33.85 6.21 7.51
N THR A 123 -34.62 6.56 6.49
CA THR A 123 -34.72 5.79 5.24
C THR A 123 -33.39 5.78 4.49
N VAL A 124 -32.69 6.92 4.41
CA VAL A 124 -31.36 7.02 3.77
C VAL A 124 -30.35 6.12 4.50
N PHE A 125 -30.32 6.13 5.84
CA PHE A 125 -29.46 5.23 6.60
C PHE A 125 -29.79 3.75 6.37
N THR A 126 -31.08 3.41 6.25
CA THR A 126 -31.52 2.03 5.98
C THR A 126 -31.03 1.55 4.61
N ILE A 127 -31.12 2.39 3.58
CA ILE A 127 -30.58 2.08 2.25
C ILE A 127 -29.06 1.92 2.32
N TYR A 128 -28.37 2.82 3.03
CA TYR A 128 -26.92 2.77 3.20
C TYR A 128 -26.43 1.46 3.86
N PHE A 129 -27.15 0.94 4.86
CA PHE A 129 -26.78 -0.34 5.50
C PHE A 129 -27.16 -1.58 4.69
N HIS A 130 -28.07 -1.44 3.72
CA HIS A 130 -28.49 -2.54 2.86
C HIS A 130 -27.56 -2.74 1.65
N THR A 131 -26.77 -1.73 1.26
CA THR A 131 -25.78 -1.78 0.18
C THR A 131 -24.41 -2.24 0.67
#